data_AF-A0A9E2HJK4-F1
#
_entry.id   AF-A0A9E2HJK4-F1
#
_cell.length_a   1.000
_cell.length_b   1.000
_cell.length_c   1.000
_cell.angle_alpha   90.00
_cell.angle_beta   90.00
_cell.angle_gamma   90.00
#
_symmetry.space_group_name_H-M   'P 1'
#
loop_
_entity.id
_entity.type
_entity.pdbx_description
1 polymer ?
#
loop_
_entity_poly.entity_id
_entity_poly.type
_entity_poly.pdbx_seq_one_letter_code
_entity_poly.pdbx_strand_id
1 'polypeptide(L)'
;MTKTTTTTAVRAYDFDGAPVVHVQMSNARGTFATFDAADYDHLRKLYPGRWRLNDNGRGAIYVRAVRPGESSRNVNLAREALQPGPGRIVRYRDGNRLNLRRSNLLEEWRRNAPRH
;
A
#
# COMPACT_ATOMS: atom_id res chain seq x y z
N MET A 1 -17.04 -5.62 -22.69
CA MET A 1 -17.58 -5.37 -21.33
C MET A 1 -16.48 -5.55 -20.29
N THR A 2 -15.83 -4.48 -19.86
CA THR A 2 -14.80 -4.52 -18.81
C THR A 2 -15.49 -4.69 -17.45
N LYS A 3 -15.35 -5.86 -16.83
CA LYS A 3 -15.83 -6.10 -15.46
C LYS A 3 -15.02 -5.25 -14.49
N THR A 4 -15.53 -4.10 -14.10
CA THR A 4 -15.10 -3.34 -12.92
C THR A 4 -15.41 -4.20 -11.69
N THR A 5 -14.54 -5.15 -11.34
CA THR A 5 -14.68 -5.80 -10.03
C THR A 5 -14.22 -4.80 -8.98
N THR A 6 -15.21 -4.31 -8.24
CA THR A 6 -15.09 -3.41 -7.12
C THR A 6 -14.12 -4.01 -6.11
N THR A 7 -13.04 -3.29 -5.81
CA THR A 7 -12.19 -3.63 -4.67
C THR A 7 -13.04 -3.49 -3.40
N THR A 8 -13.31 -4.59 -2.70
CA THR A 8 -14.03 -4.54 -1.41
C THR A 8 -13.20 -3.75 -0.41
N ALA A 9 -13.74 -2.64 0.08
CA ALA A 9 -13.12 -1.81 1.10
C ALA A 9 -14.11 -1.63 2.27
N VAL A 10 -13.67 -1.94 3.48
CA VAL A 10 -14.47 -1.84 4.71
C VAL A 10 -13.86 -0.75 5.59
N ARG A 11 -14.65 0.27 5.92
CA ARG A 11 -14.24 1.30 6.89
C ARG A 11 -14.43 0.77 8.31
N ALA A 12 -13.49 1.06 9.18
CA ALA A 12 -13.49 0.66 10.58
C ALA A 12 -12.73 1.71 11.43
N TYR A 13 -12.61 1.42 12.72
CA TYR A 13 -11.73 2.13 13.64
C TYR A 13 -10.74 1.12 14.23
N ASP A 14 -9.50 1.54 14.44
CA ASP A 14 -8.51 0.71 15.13
C ASP A 14 -8.69 0.79 16.67
N PHE A 15 -7.79 0.14 17.42
CA PHE A 15 -7.83 0.09 18.88
C PHE A 15 -7.73 1.47 19.54
N ASP A 16 -7.01 2.41 18.90
CA ASP A 16 -6.85 3.78 19.39
C ASP A 16 -8.01 4.70 18.93
N GLY A 17 -9.01 4.13 18.25
CA GLY A 17 -10.14 4.86 17.70
C GLY A 17 -9.81 5.63 16.41
N ALA A 18 -8.66 5.38 15.79
CA ALA A 18 -8.29 6.04 14.53
C ALA A 18 -9.04 5.40 13.35
N PRO A 19 -9.56 6.20 12.40
CA PRO A 19 -10.30 5.69 11.27
C PRO A 19 -9.38 4.97 10.27
N VAL A 20 -9.71 3.71 9.97
CA VAL A 20 -8.95 2.85 9.07
C VAL A 20 -9.82 2.24 7.98
N VAL A 21 -9.18 1.74 6.92
CA VAL A 21 -9.84 1.03 5.83
C VAL A 21 -9.13 -0.28 5.56
N HIS A 22 -9.89 -1.38 5.59
CA HIS A 22 -9.44 -2.70 5.18
C HIS A 22 -9.82 -2.94 3.72
N VAL A 23 -8.82 -3.09 2.86
CA VAL A 23 -8.97 -3.24 1.41
C VAL A 23 -8.61 -4.65 1.01
N GLN A 24 -9.55 -5.36 0.39
CA GLN A 24 -9.30 -6.73 -0.07
C GLN A 24 -8.34 -6.75 -1.27
N MET A 25 -7.35 -7.65 -1.22
CA MET A 25 -6.38 -7.84 -2.29
C MET A 25 -7.01 -8.61 -3.46
N SER A 26 -6.87 -8.08 -4.68
CA SER A 26 -7.59 -8.61 -5.84
C SER A 26 -7.15 -9.99 -6.30
N ASN A 27 -5.94 -10.42 -5.91
CA ASN A 27 -5.36 -11.72 -6.23
C ASN A 27 -5.21 -12.64 -5.00
N ALA A 28 -5.76 -12.26 -3.85
CA ALA A 28 -5.69 -13.06 -2.62
C ALA A 28 -6.99 -12.90 -1.82
N ARG A 29 -7.93 -13.83 -2.02
CA ARG A 29 -9.23 -13.81 -1.34
C ARG A 29 -9.05 -13.91 0.18
N GLY A 30 -9.77 -13.10 0.93
CA GLY A 30 -9.67 -13.06 2.39
C GLY A 30 -8.41 -12.35 2.93
N THR A 31 -7.54 -11.86 2.04
CA THR A 31 -6.38 -11.06 2.45
C THR A 31 -6.69 -9.58 2.31
N PHE A 32 -6.48 -8.83 3.39
CA PHE A 32 -6.78 -7.41 3.45
C PHE A 32 -5.52 -6.61 3.78
N ALA A 33 -5.36 -5.48 3.11
CA ALA A 33 -4.40 -4.45 3.49
C ALA A 33 -5.13 -3.36 4.29
N THR A 34 -4.50 -2.85 5.33
CA THR A 34 -5.06 -1.83 6.22
C THR A 34 -4.39 -0.49 5.96
N PHE A 35 -5.18 0.56 5.83
CA PHE A 35 -4.72 1.92 5.57
C PHE A 35 -5.36 2.88 6.56
N ASP A 36 -4.71 4.01 6.82
CA ASP A 36 -5.41 5.16 7.39
C ASP A 36 -6.48 5.63 6.38
N ALA A 37 -7.67 6.01 6.86
CA ALA A 37 -8.78 6.32 5.97
C ALA A 37 -8.48 7.46 4.99
N ALA A 38 -7.77 8.50 5.46
CA ALA A 38 -7.38 9.64 4.63
C ALA A 38 -6.40 9.23 3.51
N ASP A 39 -5.40 8.40 3.82
CA ASP A 39 -4.45 7.89 2.82
C ASP A 39 -5.15 6.97 1.83
N TYR A 40 -6.08 6.10 2.29
CA TYR A 40 -6.90 5.29 1.38
C TYR A 40 -7.67 6.17 0.39
N ASP A 41 -8.38 7.19 0.87
CA ASP A 41 -9.19 8.07 0.03
C ASP A 41 -8.34 8.85 -0.99
N HIS A 42 -7.13 9.26 -0.60
CA HIS A 42 -6.17 9.89 -1.51
C HIS A 42 -5.65 8.90 -2.56
N LEU A 43 -5.14 7.75 -2.13
CA LEU A 43 -4.58 6.73 -3.02
C LEU A 43 -5.63 6.16 -3.97
N ARG A 44 -6.89 6.04 -3.55
CA ARG A 44 -7.96 5.51 -4.39
C ARG A 44 -8.33 6.44 -5.54
N LYS A 45 -8.09 7.75 -5.40
CA LYS A 45 -8.22 8.74 -6.48
C LYS A 45 -7.08 8.63 -7.48
N LEU A 46 -5.85 8.47 -7.00
CA LEU A 46 -4.64 8.34 -7.84
C LEU A 46 -4.55 6.98 -8.54
N TYR A 47 -4.95 5.92 -7.86
CA TYR A 47 -4.81 4.54 -8.28
C TYR A 47 -6.15 3.82 -8.21
N PRO A 48 -7.11 4.17 -9.10
CA PRO A 48 -8.48 3.69 -9.02
C PRO A 48 -8.68 2.22 -9.41
N GLY A 49 -7.63 1.58 -9.92
CA GLY A 49 -7.64 0.18 -10.31
C GLY A 49 -7.64 -0.78 -9.12
N ARG A 50 -7.45 -2.06 -9.43
CA ARG A 50 -7.34 -3.10 -8.41
C ARG A 50 -5.97 -3.06 -7.73
N TRP A 51 -5.99 -3.28 -6.42
CA TRP A 51 -4.78 -3.40 -5.63
C TRP A 51 -4.49 -4.88 -5.38
N ARG A 52 -3.22 -5.27 -5.52
CA ARG A 52 -2.80 -6.67 -5.51
C ARG A 52 -1.57 -6.87 -4.65
N LEU A 53 -1.41 -8.10 -4.18
CA LEU A 53 -0.15 -8.56 -3.62
C LEU A 53 0.83 -8.88 -4.72
N ASN A 54 2.07 -8.46 -4.53
CA ASN A 54 3.17 -8.78 -5.40
C ASN A 54 4.36 -9.28 -4.57
N ASP A 55 4.72 -10.54 -4.79
CA ASP A 55 5.95 -11.12 -4.26
C ASP A 55 7.15 -10.64 -5.09
N ASN A 56 8.27 -10.36 -4.43
CA ASN A 56 9.52 -9.97 -5.07
C ASN A 56 10.44 -11.15 -5.44
N GLY A 57 9.95 -12.39 -5.36
CA GLY A 57 10.70 -13.63 -5.55
C GLY A 57 11.67 -13.97 -4.41
N ARG A 58 11.63 -13.23 -3.30
CA ARG A 58 12.51 -13.41 -2.13
C ARG A 58 11.73 -13.47 -0.82
N GLY A 59 10.45 -13.85 -0.91
CA GLY A 59 9.55 -14.00 0.25
C GLY A 59 9.04 -12.69 0.84
N ALA A 60 9.26 -11.55 0.18
CA ALA A 60 8.68 -10.27 0.59
C ALA A 60 7.51 -9.88 -0.32
N ILE A 61 6.34 -9.74 0.29
CA ILE A 61 5.10 -9.39 -0.40
C ILE A 61 4.80 -7.90 -0.21
N TYR A 62 4.42 -7.21 -1.28
CA TYR A 62 4.06 -5.79 -1.25
C TYR A 62 2.67 -5.57 -1.83
N VAL A 63 1.96 -4.60 -1.25
CA VAL A 63 0.71 -4.10 -1.81
C VAL A 63 1.02 -3.13 -2.95
N ARG A 64 0.55 -3.46 -4.15
CA ARG A 64 0.81 -2.69 -5.37
C ARG A 64 -0.46 -2.35 -6.12
N ALA A 65 -0.43 -1.22 -6.82
CA ALA A 65 -1.45 -0.82 -7.78
C ALA A 65 -0.85 -0.62 -9.16
N VAL A 66 -1.68 -0.77 -10.19
CA VAL A 66 -1.31 -0.40 -11.57
C VAL A 66 -1.50 1.11 -11.71
N ARG A 67 -0.50 1.79 -12.27
CA ARG A 67 -0.61 3.22 -12.55
C ARG A 67 -1.60 3.46 -13.70
N PRO A 68 -2.53 4.43 -13.60
CA PRO A 68 -3.45 4.73 -14.69
C PRO A 68 -2.70 5.04 -15.99
N GLY A 69 -3.20 4.51 -17.12
CA GLY A 69 -2.58 4.70 -18.43
C GLY A 69 -1.34 3.83 -18.69
N GLU A 70 -0.83 3.09 -17.69
CA GLU A 70 0.33 2.21 -17.85
C GLU A 70 -0.06 0.75 -17.56
N SER A 71 0.12 -0.16 -18.52
CA SER A 71 -0.30 -1.57 -18.38
C SER A 71 0.66 -2.43 -17.55
N SER A 72 1.93 -2.02 -17.41
CA SER A 72 2.99 -2.84 -16.79
C SER A 72 3.64 -2.21 -15.57
N ARG A 73 3.52 -0.89 -15.37
CA ARG A 73 4.18 -0.21 -14.26
C ARG A 73 3.33 -0.24 -13.01
N ASN A 74 3.83 -0.98 -12.01
CA ASN A 74 3.22 -1.05 -10.69
C ASN A 74 3.86 -0.05 -9.75
N VAL A 75 3.04 0.58 -8.91
CA VAL A 75 3.48 1.42 -7.79
C VAL A 75 3.39 0.63 -6.49
N ASN A 76 4.26 0.93 -5.52
CA ASN A 76 4.20 0.35 -4.18
C ASN A 76 3.39 1.27 -3.28
N LEU A 77 2.22 0.83 -2.83
CA LEU A 77 1.28 1.68 -2.13
C LEU A 77 1.78 2.15 -0.75
N ALA A 78 2.69 1.43 -0.11
CA ALA A 78 3.30 1.92 1.13
C ALA A 78 4.23 3.13 0.88
N ARG A 79 4.89 3.18 -0.28
CA ARG A 79 5.67 4.36 -0.68
C ARG A 79 4.78 5.53 -1.03
N GLU A 80 3.66 5.27 -1.71
CA GLU A 80 2.70 6.32 -2.07
C GLU A 80 1.99 6.89 -0.84
N ALA A 81 1.72 6.06 0.18
CA ALA A 81 1.15 6.50 1.47
C ALA A 81 2.14 7.36 2.27
N LEU A 82 3.40 6.91 2.40
CA LEU A 82 4.39 7.61 3.23
C LEU A 82 5.07 8.79 2.51
N GLN A 83 5.19 8.74 1.19
CA GLN A 83 5.91 9.71 0.34
C GLN A 83 7.35 9.98 0.83
N PRO A 84 8.19 8.93 0.99
CA PRO A 84 9.55 9.10 1.48
C PRO A 84 10.40 9.90 0.49
N GLY A 85 11.37 10.65 1.03
CA GLY A 85 12.30 11.45 0.21
C GLY A 85 13.14 10.62 -0.78
N PRO A 86 13.78 11.27 -1.78
CA PRO A 86 14.68 10.60 -2.71
C PRO A 86 15.76 9.78 -1.99
N GLY A 87 16.06 8.58 -2.49
CA GLY A 87 17.05 7.68 -1.88
C GLY A 87 16.59 6.96 -0.60
N ARG A 88 15.42 7.28 -0.06
CA ARG A 88 14.86 6.64 1.13
C ARG A 88 13.99 5.42 0.79
N ILE A 89 14.04 4.42 1.66
CA ILE A 89 13.24 3.19 1.61
C ILE A 89 12.15 3.23 2.69
N VAL A 90 11.11 2.40 2.51
CA VAL A 90 10.03 2.26 3.50
C VAL A 90 10.19 0.93 4.23
N ARG A 91 10.07 0.98 5.56
CA ARG A 91 9.98 -0.17 6.46
C ARG A 91 8.62 -0.20 7.16
N TYR A 92 8.30 -1.34 7.72
CA TYR A 92 7.08 -1.61 8.48
C TYR A 92 7.49 -1.90 9.92
N ARG A 93 7.01 -1.12 10.88
CA ARG A 93 7.38 -1.23 12.30
C ARG A 93 7.01 -2.60 12.86
N ASP A 94 5.83 -3.10 12.52
CA ASP A 94 5.30 -4.40 12.96
C ASP A 94 5.75 -5.59 12.10
N GLY A 95 6.54 -5.36 11.05
CA GLY A 95 6.94 -6.39 10.08
C GLY A 95 5.83 -6.86 9.13
N ASN A 96 4.57 -6.43 9.33
CA ASN A 96 3.41 -6.78 8.52
C ASN A 96 3.28 -5.82 7.32
N ARG A 97 3.58 -6.34 6.13
CA ARG A 97 3.54 -5.57 4.87
C ARG A 97 2.13 -5.27 4.37
N LEU A 98 1.10 -5.79 5.05
CA LEU A 98 -0.31 -5.48 4.80
C LEU A 98 -0.81 -4.33 5.69
N ASN A 99 -0.05 -3.90 6.69
CA ASN A 99 -0.38 -2.75 7.52
C ASN A 99 0.30 -1.48 6.96
N LEU A 100 -0.44 -0.74 6.13
CA LEU A 100 0.02 0.46 5.43
C LEU A 100 -0.38 1.77 6.15
N ARG A 101 -0.83 1.70 7.39
CA ARG A 101 -1.04 2.89 8.24
C ARG A 101 0.27 3.65 8.40
N ARG A 102 0.25 4.99 8.35
CA ARG A 102 1.45 5.84 8.54
C ARG A 102 2.12 5.58 9.88
N SER A 103 1.33 5.30 10.93
CA SER A 103 1.83 4.90 12.24
C SER A 103 2.61 3.57 12.22
N ASN A 104 2.50 2.76 11.16
CA ASN A 104 3.32 1.56 10.96
C ASN A 104 4.48 1.76 9.96
N LEU A 105 4.46 2.82 9.15
CA LEU A 105 5.48 3.05 8.12
C LEU A 105 6.63 3.91 8.65
N LEU A 106 7.85 3.53 8.30
CA LEU A 106 9.09 4.23 8.60
C LEU A 106 9.85 4.51 7.32
N GLU A 107 10.41 5.71 7.20
CA GLU A 107 11.41 6.00 6.17
C GLU A 107 12.82 5.80 6.73
N GLU A 108 13.68 5.18 5.93
CA GLU A 108 15.09 4.96 6.26
C GLU A 108 15.96 5.27 5.04
N TRP A 109 17.22 5.62 5.28
CA TRP A 109 18.21 5.62 4.21
C TRP A 109 18.42 4.20 3.69
N ARG A 110 18.52 4.05 2.37
CA ARG A 110 19.04 2.81 1.80
C ARG A 110 20.47 2.63 2.34
N ARG A 111 20.81 1.45 2.86
CA ARG A 111 22.11 1.15 3.52
C ARG A 111 23.36 1.56 2.71
N ASN A 112 23.23 1.81 1.41
CA ASN A 112 24.29 2.27 0.50
C ASN A 112 23.97 3.59 -0.23
N ALA A 113 23.05 4.43 0.27
CA ALA A 113 22.80 5.74 -0.32
C ALA A 113 23.90 6.73 0.11
N PRO A 114 24.42 7.57 -0.80
CA PRO A 114 25.28 8.68 -0.40
C PRO A 114 24.51 9.58 0.58
N ARG A 115 25.13 9.86 1.72
CA ARG A 115 24.66 10.85 2.68
C ARG A 115 25.03 12.21 2.10
N HIS A 116 24.04 12.94 1.60
CA HIS A 116 24.19 14.33 1.19
C HIS A 116 23.93 15.24 2.38
#